data_AF-A0A8X6K4X5-F1
#
_entry.id   AF-A0A8X6K4X5-F1
#
_cell.length_a   1.000
_cell.length_b   1.000
_cell.length_c   1.000
_cell.angle_alpha   90.00
_cell.angle_beta   90.00
_cell.angle_gamma   90.00
#
_symmetry.space_group_name_H-M   'P 1'
#
loop_
_entity.id
_entity.type
_entity.pdbx_description
1 polymer ?
#
loop_
_entity_poly.entity_id
_entity_poly.type
_entity_poly.pdbx_seq_one_letter_code
_entity_poly.pdbx_strand_id
1 'polypeptide(L)'
;MAIIPIRNPQITLKEDDLVRISKANKPFRRGYLPGWSDEVFTVAKVYHSYPTTYKLQDMKAEAIKGRFYAEELQKISKRSDDYWHVEKVLKTKGSGRKKEYYVKWKGFDNRFNSWVKAAWMK
;
A
#
# COMPACT_ATOMS: atom_id res chain seq x y z
N MET A 1 -37.60 -20.59 4.70
CA MET A 1 -36.43 -20.24 3.87
C MET A 1 -35.44 -19.53 4.78
N ALA A 2 -34.31 -20.15 5.13
CA ALA A 2 -33.28 -19.51 5.94
C ALA A 2 -32.27 -18.84 5.01
N ILE A 3 -32.11 -17.52 5.13
CA ILE A 3 -31.06 -16.76 4.45
C ILE A 3 -29.75 -17.14 5.16
N ILE A 4 -28.94 -17.99 4.55
CA ILE A 4 -27.59 -18.27 5.04
C ILE A 4 -26.80 -16.97 4.86
N PRO A 5 -26.32 -16.30 5.92
CA PRO A 5 -25.44 -15.15 5.74
C PRO A 5 -24.19 -15.65 5.04
N ILE A 6 -23.91 -15.11 3.85
CA ILE A 6 -22.65 -15.34 3.14
C ILE A 6 -21.56 -14.83 4.08
N ARG A 7 -20.88 -15.74 4.78
CA ARG A 7 -19.73 -15.42 5.61
C ARG A 7 -18.66 -14.89 4.67
N ASN A 8 -18.58 -13.57 4.51
CA ASN A 8 -17.36 -12.96 4.01
C ASN A 8 -16.29 -13.32 5.04
N PRO A 9 -15.25 -14.10 4.70
CA PRO A 9 -14.24 -14.45 5.69
C PRO A 9 -13.62 -13.14 6.15
N GLN A 10 -13.89 -12.75 7.40
CA GLN A 10 -13.33 -11.53 7.98
C GLN A 10 -11.82 -11.68 7.92
N ILE A 11 -11.19 -10.95 7.00
CA ILE A 11 -9.76 -11.02 6.77
C ILE A 11 -9.11 -10.63 8.10
N THR A 12 -8.52 -11.62 8.76
CA THR A 12 -7.86 -11.43 10.05
C THR A 12 -6.44 -11.00 9.76
N LEU A 13 -6.20 -9.69 9.87
CA LEU A 13 -4.87 -9.11 9.73
C LEU A 13 -4.11 -9.21 11.05
N LYS A 14 -2.81 -9.44 10.96
CA LYS A 14 -1.90 -9.47 12.11
C LYS A 14 -1.05 -8.21 12.13
N GLU A 15 -0.45 -7.94 13.29
CA GLU A 15 0.59 -6.92 13.40
C GLU A 15 1.75 -7.28 12.45
N ASP A 16 2.39 -6.27 11.85
CA ASP A 16 3.44 -6.40 10.82
C ASP A 16 2.96 -6.89 9.43
N ASP A 17 1.66 -7.10 9.22
CA ASP A 17 1.13 -7.36 7.87
C ASP A 17 1.21 -6.09 7.01
N LEU A 18 1.62 -6.26 5.74
CA LEU A 18 1.60 -5.21 4.73
C LEU A 18 0.20 -5.10 4.11
N VAL A 19 -0.31 -3.88 4.00
CA VAL A 19 -1.67 -3.62 3.53
C VAL A 19 -1.74 -2.40 2.61
N ARG A 20 -2.75 -2.41 1.72
CA ARG A 20 -3.20 -1.25 0.93
C ARG A 20 -4.57 -0.80 1.44
N ILE A 21 -4.86 0.48 1.30
CA ILE A 21 -6.13 1.09 1.75
C ILE A 21 -7.05 1.23 0.54
N SER A 22 -8.35 0.98 0.72
CA SER A 22 -9.33 1.20 -0.34
C SER A 22 -9.46 2.68 -0.70
N LYS A 23 -9.56 3.00 -1.99
CA LYS A 23 -9.84 4.36 -2.45
C LYS A 23 -11.32 4.65 -2.22
N ALA A 24 -11.63 5.82 -1.66
CA ALA A 24 -13.01 6.23 -1.39
C ALA A 24 -13.89 6.13 -2.65
N ASN A 25 -15.04 5.47 -2.51
CA ASN A 25 -16.00 5.31 -3.59
C ASN A 25 -16.68 6.65 -3.88
N LYS A 26 -16.44 7.19 -5.08
CA LYS A 26 -17.22 8.31 -5.62
C LYS A 26 -18.48 7.76 -6.31
N PRO A 27 -19.62 8.48 -6.30
CA PRO A 27 -20.89 8.02 -6.88
C PRO A 27 -20.79 7.53 -8.33
N PHE A 28 -19.88 8.11 -9.12
CA PHE A 28 -19.64 7.75 -10.52
C PHE A 28 -18.19 7.33 -10.76
N ARG A 29 -17.76 6.25 -10.10
CA ARG A 29 -16.42 5.70 -10.30
C ARG A 29 -16.32 4.98 -11.64
N ARG A 30 -15.33 5.35 -12.45
CA ARG A 30 -15.03 4.63 -13.69
C ARG A 30 -14.43 3.26 -13.34
N GLY A 31 -15.06 2.17 -13.80
CA GLY A 31 -14.70 0.81 -13.41
C GLY A 31 -13.26 0.40 -13.72
N TYR A 32 -12.61 1.05 -14.69
CA TYR A 32 -11.21 0.81 -15.04
C TYR A 32 -10.20 1.40 -14.07
N LEU A 33 -10.61 2.27 -13.13
CA LEU A 33 -9.70 2.83 -12.15
C LEU A 33 -9.35 1.77 -11.08
N PRO A 34 -8.14 1.79 -10.50
CA PRO A 34 -7.77 0.86 -9.43
C PRO A 34 -8.51 1.20 -8.12
N GLY A 35 -8.95 0.17 -7.40
CA GLY A 35 -9.75 0.28 -6.17
C GLY A 35 -8.94 0.54 -4.91
N TRP A 36 -7.64 0.33 -4.98
CA TRP A 36 -6.72 0.37 -3.84
C TRP A 36 -5.70 1.50 -4.00
N SER A 37 -5.15 1.95 -2.88
CA SER A 37 -4.01 2.87 -2.83
C SER A 37 -2.81 2.26 -3.52
N ASP A 38 -1.96 3.12 -4.10
CA ASP A 38 -0.66 2.70 -4.60
C ASP A 38 0.34 2.58 -3.43
N GLU A 39 0.14 3.38 -2.37
CA GLU A 39 0.92 3.36 -1.13
C GLU A 39 0.69 2.07 -0.32
N VAL A 40 1.76 1.59 0.31
CA VAL A 40 1.79 0.39 1.15
C VAL A 40 2.05 0.78 2.59
N PHE A 41 1.25 0.23 3.49
CA PHE A 41 1.29 0.49 4.93
C PHE A 41 1.52 -0.79 5.70
N THR A 42 1.95 -0.65 6.95
CA THR A 42 2.12 -1.76 7.88
C THR A 42 1.07 -1.67 8.97
N VAL A 43 0.48 -2.81 9.35
CA VAL A 43 -0.41 -2.89 10.51
C VAL A 43 0.42 -2.72 11.78
N ALA A 44 0.28 -1.57 12.43
CA ALA A 44 1.01 -1.24 13.66
C ALA A 44 0.34 -1.85 14.89
N LYS A 45 -1.00 -1.87 14.93
CA LYS A 45 -1.76 -2.40 16.07
C LYS A 45 -3.14 -2.89 15.65
N VAL A 46 -3.55 -4.01 16.22
CA VAL A 46 -4.90 -4.57 16.08
C VAL A 46 -5.72 -4.26 17.32
N TYR A 47 -6.93 -3.73 17.13
CA TYR A 47 -7.89 -3.52 18.20
C TYR A 47 -9.08 -4.45 18.05
N HIS A 48 -9.19 -5.40 18.98
CA HIS A 48 -10.27 -6.39 19.05
C HIS A 48 -11.56 -5.78 19.64
N SER A 49 -12.01 -4.66 19.07
CA SER A 49 -13.33 -4.08 19.33
C SER A 49 -14.39 -4.74 18.44
N TYR A 50 -15.67 -4.46 18.65
CA TYR A 50 -16.73 -4.91 17.75
C TYR A 50 -17.30 -3.70 16.99
N PRO A 51 -16.97 -3.52 15.69
CA PRO A 51 -16.11 -4.35 14.83
C PRO A 51 -14.59 -4.11 15.03
N THR A 52 -13.77 -5.08 14.59
CA THR A 52 -12.31 -5.04 14.71
C THR A 52 -11.75 -3.88 13.88
N THR A 53 -10.82 -3.12 14.45
CA THR A 53 -10.20 -1.98 13.77
C THR A 53 -8.68 -2.02 13.88
N TYR A 54 -8.02 -1.41 12.91
CA TYR A 54 -6.58 -1.46 12.73
C TYR A 54 -5.98 -0.06 12.73
N LYS A 55 -4.83 0.09 13.38
CA LYS A 55 -4.00 1.28 13.26
C LYS A 55 -2.82 0.94 12.33
N LEU A 56 -2.59 1.83 11.37
CA LEU A 56 -1.57 1.67 10.36
C LEU A 56 -0.40 2.62 10.61
N GLN A 57 0.76 2.24 10.12
CA GLN A 57 1.94 3.09 10.02
C GLN A 57 2.52 3.03 8.60
N ASP A 58 3.20 4.09 8.22
CA ASP A 58 3.94 4.15 6.96
C ASP A 58 5.28 3.39 7.06
N MET A 59 6.06 3.44 5.99
CA MET A 59 7.40 2.83 5.91
C MET A 59 8.46 3.53 6.79
N LYS A 60 8.16 4.74 7.31
CA LYS A 60 9.00 5.49 8.25
C LYS A 60 8.54 5.34 9.70
N ALA A 61 7.60 4.43 9.97
CA ALA A 61 6.96 4.25 11.26
C ALA A 61 6.18 5.48 11.77
N GLU A 62 5.78 6.39 10.87
CA GLU A 62 4.82 7.45 11.16
C GLU A 62 3.40 6.83 11.17
N ALA A 63 2.69 6.99 12.29
CA ALA A 63 1.34 6.48 12.42
C ALA A 63 0.36 7.29 11.56
N ILE A 64 -0.47 6.60 10.77
CA ILE A 64 -1.54 7.24 10.01
C ILE A 64 -2.63 7.69 10.99
N LYS A 65 -3.18 8.88 10.75
CA LYS A 65 -4.30 9.41 11.52
C LYS A 65 -5.57 8.60 11.23
N GLY A 66 -6.16 8.05 12.29
CA GLY A 66 -7.43 7.32 12.23
C GLY A 66 -7.28 5.83 12.53
N ARG A 67 -8.39 5.10 12.34
CA ARG A 67 -8.50 3.65 12.47
C ARG A 67 -9.24 3.14 11.25
N PHE A 68 -8.85 1.98 10.76
CA PHE A 68 -9.39 1.39 9.54
C PHE A 68 -10.10 0.08 9.86
N TYR A 69 -11.15 -0.23 9.12
CA TYR A 69 -11.83 -1.53 9.20
C TYR A 69 -11.15 -2.57 8.30
N ALA A 70 -11.44 -3.85 8.52
CA ALA A 70 -10.86 -4.93 7.72
C ALA A 70 -11.23 -4.80 6.23
N GLU A 71 -12.45 -4.34 5.95
CA GLU A 71 -13.03 -4.18 4.62
C GLU A 71 -12.33 -3.07 3.82
N GLU A 72 -11.68 -2.13 4.51
CA GLU A 72 -10.93 -1.03 3.91
C GLU A 72 -9.47 -1.40 3.62
N LEU A 73 -9.05 -2.62 4.00
CA LEU A 73 -7.66 -3.07 3.94
C LEU A 73 -7.51 -4.30 3.06
N GLN A 74 -6.56 -4.25 2.14
CA GLN A 74 -6.14 -5.40 1.36
C GLN A 74 -4.76 -5.86 1.83
N LYS A 75 -4.67 -7.10 2.34
CA LYS A 75 -3.39 -7.72 2.67
C LYS A 75 -2.55 -7.95 1.41
N ILE A 76 -1.27 -7.66 1.54
CA ILE A 76 -0.26 -7.81 0.51
C ILE A 76 0.77 -8.82 0.98
N SER A 77 1.25 -9.69 0.08
CA SER A 77 2.34 -10.61 0.41
C SER A 77 3.68 -9.86 0.54
N LYS A 78 4.73 -10.44 1.13
CA LYS A 78 6.08 -9.82 1.12
C LYS A 78 6.88 -10.17 -0.15
N ARG A 79 6.36 -11.06 -1.00
CA ARG A 79 7.11 -11.68 -2.11
C ARG A 79 6.92 -11.03 -3.48
N SER A 80 5.89 -10.20 -3.70
CA SER A 80 5.72 -9.64 -5.04
C SER A 80 6.57 -8.40 -5.18
N ASP A 81 7.62 -8.49 -5.97
CA ASP A 81 8.49 -7.36 -6.36
C ASP A 81 7.70 -6.17 -6.97
N ASP A 82 6.43 -6.39 -7.27
CA ASP A 82 5.43 -5.48 -7.83
C ASP A 82 4.88 -4.39 -6.88
N TYR A 83 5.47 -4.19 -5.68
CA TYR A 83 4.98 -3.16 -4.75
C TYR A 83 5.43 -1.76 -5.14
N TRP A 84 6.62 -1.63 -5.73
CA TRP A 84 7.29 -0.34 -5.90
C TRP A 84 7.25 0.12 -7.34
N HIS A 85 6.26 0.93 -7.67
CA HIS A 85 6.13 1.51 -9.00
C HIS A 85 6.84 2.86 -9.06
N VAL A 86 7.68 3.07 -10.07
CA VAL A 86 8.29 4.39 -10.33
C VAL A 86 7.25 5.29 -10.99
N GLU A 87 7.02 6.47 -10.41
CA GLU A 87 6.19 7.52 -11.00
C GLU A 87 6.98 8.33 -12.02
N LYS A 88 8.19 8.76 -11.62
CA LYS A 88 9.03 9.64 -12.42
C LYS A 88 10.50 9.51 -12.05
N VAL A 89 11.38 9.57 -13.04
CA VAL A 89 12.81 9.77 -12.83
C VAL A 89 13.07 11.27 -12.69
N LEU A 90 13.62 11.70 -11.56
CA LEU A 90 13.89 13.10 -11.24
C LEU A 90 15.32 13.51 -11.63
N LYS A 91 16.30 12.63 -11.39
CA LYS A 91 17.72 12.87 -11.72
C LYS A 91 18.38 11.58 -12.19
N THR A 92 19.44 11.72 -12.97
CA THR A 92 20.33 10.63 -13.37
C THR A 92 21.75 10.96 -12.97
N LYS A 93 22.49 9.98 -12.47
CA LYS A 93 23.90 10.12 -12.09
C LYS A 93 24.72 8.95 -12.60
N GLY A 94 25.99 9.22 -12.92
CA GLY A 94 26.95 8.20 -13.34
C GLY A 94 26.79 7.79 -14.81
N SER A 95 27.62 6.83 -15.22
CA SER A 95 27.62 6.28 -16.59
C SER A 95 27.88 4.77 -16.58
N GLY A 96 27.42 4.09 -17.63
CA GLY A 96 27.56 2.65 -17.82
C GLY A 96 26.96 1.84 -16.66
N ARG A 97 27.74 0.90 -16.11
CA ARG A 97 27.30 -0.01 -15.03
C ARG A 97 27.04 0.68 -13.68
N LYS A 98 27.55 1.90 -13.49
CA LYS A 98 27.34 2.71 -12.27
C LYS A 98 26.23 3.74 -12.45
N LYS A 99 25.39 3.61 -13.47
CA LYS A 99 24.27 4.51 -13.72
C LYS A 99 23.19 4.31 -12.66
N GLU A 100 22.77 5.39 -12.04
CA GLU A 100 21.73 5.42 -11.01
C GLU A 100 20.69 6.48 -11.35
N TYR A 101 19.45 6.23 -10.93
CA TYR A 101 18.31 7.10 -11.14
C TYR A 101 17.73 7.51 -9.79
N TYR A 102 17.54 8.80 -9.59
CA TYR A 102 16.79 9.32 -8.46
C TYR A 102 15.31 9.31 -8.82
N VAL A 103 14.55 8.41 -8.21
CA VAL A 103 13.17 8.14 -8.59
C VAL A 103 12.18 8.70 -7.58
N LYS A 104 11.07 9.22 -8.12
CA LYS A 104 9.83 9.44 -7.40
C LYS A 104 9.00 8.18 -7.46
N TRP A 105 8.68 7.60 -6.31
CA TRP A 105 7.82 6.43 -6.21
C TRP A 105 6.35 6.82 -6.29
N LYS A 106 5.56 6.03 -7.02
CA LYS A 106 4.14 6.25 -7.27
C LYS A 106 3.35 6.01 -6.00
N GLY A 107 2.53 6.98 -5.62
CA GLY A 107 1.71 6.90 -4.41
C GLY A 107 2.45 7.22 -3.10
N PHE A 108 3.76 7.50 -3.14
CA PHE A 108 4.53 7.88 -1.95
C PHE A 108 4.88 9.37 -1.98
N ASP A 109 5.12 9.96 -0.82
CA ASP A 109 5.61 11.35 -0.73
C ASP A 109 7.06 11.49 -1.22
N ASN A 110 7.47 12.70 -1.59
CA ASN A 110 8.84 13.03 -2.03
C ASN A 110 9.91 12.65 -0.99
N ARG A 111 9.51 12.54 0.29
CA ARG A 111 10.35 12.07 1.39
C ARG A 111 10.85 10.62 1.21
N PHE A 112 10.24 9.84 0.32
CA PHE A 112 10.61 8.46 0.02
C PHE A 112 11.45 8.32 -1.24
N ASN A 113 11.75 9.42 -1.94
CA ASN A 113 12.55 9.38 -3.15
C ASN A 113 13.94 8.81 -2.86
N SER A 114 14.41 7.94 -3.74
CA SER A 114 15.66 7.22 -3.52
C SER A 114 16.45 7.03 -4.82
N TRP A 115 17.74 6.79 -4.69
CA TRP A 115 18.57 6.37 -5.80
C TRP A 115 18.42 4.87 -6.03
N VAL A 116 18.07 4.48 -7.25
CA VAL A 116 18.01 3.08 -7.68
C VAL A 116 19.02 2.85 -8.80
N LYS A 117 19.65 1.68 -8.79
CA LYS A 117 20.58 1.30 -9.86
C LYS A 117 19.80 1.09 -11.16
N ALA A 118 20.37 1.50 -12.29
CA ALA A 118 19.74 1.31 -13.59
C ALA A 118 19.38 -0.16 -13.87
N ALA A 119 20.11 -1.12 -13.29
CA ALA A 119 19.82 -2.55 -13.41
C ALA A 119 18.46 -2.98 -12.83
N TRP A 120 17.88 -2.19 -11.92
CA TRP A 120 16.56 -2.43 -11.32
C TRP A 120 15.43 -1.85 -12.15
N MET A 121 15.73 -0.91 -13.04
CA MET A 121 14.79 -0.36 -14.01
C MET A 121 14.82 -1.25 -15.26
N LYS A 122 14.15 -2.40 -15.19
CA LYS A 122 13.90 -3.26 -16.35
C LYS A 122 12.52 -3.01 -16.92
#